data_AF-A0A967KRI0-F1
#
_entry.id   AF-A0A967KRI0-F1
#
_cell.length_a   1.000
_cell.length_b   1.000
_cell.length_c   1.000
_cell.angle_alpha   90.00
_cell.angle_beta   90.00
_cell.angle_gamma   90.00
#
_symmetry.space_group_name_H-M   'P 1'
#
loop_
_entity.id
_entity.type
_entity.pdbx_description
1 polymer ?
#
loop_
_entity_poly.entity_id
_entity_poly.type
_entity_poly.pdbx_seq_one_letter_code
_entity_poly.pdbx_strand_id
1 'polypeptide(L)' 'MQRICSDDKRIKIFGKKDRPEINDMFADTDLTIVPSLVYENSPAVVYESLGAGVPVLAARIGGV' A
#
# COMPACT_ATOMS: atom_id res chain seq x y z
N MET A 1 -8.46 13.43 -4.80
CA MET A 1 -7.12 12.89 -4.49
C MET A 1 -6.05 13.43 -5.43
N GLN A 2 -6.14 13.21 -6.75
CA GLN A 2 -5.18 13.76 -7.73
C GLN A 2 -4.95 15.28 -7.60
N ARG A 3 -6.01 16.06 -7.32
CA ARG A 3 -5.92 17.53 -7.16
C ARG A 3 -5.24 18.02 -5.87
N ILE A 4 -5.06 17.14 -4.88
CA ILE A 4 -4.38 17.46 -3.61
C ILE A 4 -2.88 17.14 -3.72
N CYS A 5 -2.53 16.16 -4.56
CA CYS A 5 -1.16 15.68 -4.73
C CYS A 5 -0.47 16.23 -5.99
N SER A 6 -1.19 16.97 -6.85
CA SER A 6 -0.77 17.31 -8.21
C SER A 6 0.52 18.13 -8.32
N ASP A 7 0.89 18.89 -7.28
CA ASP A 7 2.09 19.74 -7.30
C ASP A 7 3.30 19.10 -6.60
N ASP A 8 3.13 17.97 -5.92
CA ASP A 8 4.19 17.31 -5.15
C ASP A 8 4.82 16.14 -5.93
N LYS A 9 6.06 16.35 -6.40
CA LYS A 9 6.81 15.36 -7.17
C LYS A 9 7.16 14.07 -6.40
N ARG A 10 7.02 14.08 -5.07
CA ARG A 10 7.26 12.90 -4.22
C ARG A 10 6.10 11.91 -4.24
N ILE A 11 4.92 12.34 -4.73
CA ILE A 11 3.71 11.52 -4.74
C ILE A 11 3.45 11.02 -6.16
N LYS A 12 3.35 9.70 -6.30
CA LYS A 12 2.99 9.06 -7.57
C LYS A 12 1.72 8.23 -7.40
N ILE A 13 0.70 8.54 -8.21
CA ILE A 13 -0.57 7.81 -8.22
C ILE A 13 -0.55 6.85 -9.41
N PHE A 14 -0.44 5.55 -9.13
CA PHE A 14 -0.25 4.53 -10.15
C PHE A 14 -1.54 4.04 -10.83
N GLY A 15 -2.72 4.37 -10.27
CA GLY A 15 -3.99 3.87 -10.78
C GLY A 15 -4.19 2.37 -10.52
N LYS A 16 -5.08 1.74 -11.28
CA LYS A 16 -5.26 0.28 -11.22
C LYS A 16 -4.05 -0.41 -11.83
N LYS A 17 -3.56 -1.45 -11.16
CA LYS A 17 -2.42 -2.26 -11.58
C LYS A 17 -2.79 -3.73 -11.59
N ASP A 18 -2.23 -4.46 -12.54
CA ASP A 18 -2.38 -5.90 -12.61
C ASP A 18 -1.37 -6.59 -11.69
N ARG A 19 -1.63 -7.86 -11.38
CA ARG A 19 -0.82 -8.65 -10.43
C ARG A 19 0.70 -8.62 -10.70
N PRO A 20 1.18 -8.79 -11.94
CA PRO A 20 2.62 -8.71 -12.21
C PRO A 20 3.20 -7.34 -11.87
N GLU A 21 2.49 -6.26 -12.22
CA GLU A 21 2.93 -4.90 -11.92
C GLU A 21 2.97 -4.63 -10.41
N ILE A 22 2.02 -5.18 -9.65
CA ILE A 22 2.01 -5.08 -8.18
C ILE A 22 3.22 -5.78 -7.57
N ASN A 23 3.60 -6.95 -8.09
CA ASN A 23 4.80 -7.67 -7.61
C ASN A 23 6.08 -6.86 -7.87
N ASP A 24 6.22 -6.28 -9.07
CA ASP A 24 7.35 -5.42 -9.42
C ASP A 24 7.39 -4.18 -8.51
N MET A 25 6.23 -3.61 -8.19
CA MET A 25 6.13 -2.48 -7.26
C MET A 25 6.57 -2.86 -5.85
N PHE A 26 6.15 -4.02 -5.32
CA PHE A 26 6.60 -4.46 -4.00
C PHE A 26 8.11 -4.72 -3.97
N ALA A 27 8.71 -5.24 -5.05
CA ALA A 27 10.15 -5.46 -5.13
C ALA A 27 10.97 -4.16 -5.00
N ASP A 28 10.38 -3.01 -5.36
CA ASP A 28 11.00 -1.67 -5.28
C ASP A 28 10.46 -0.85 -4.08
N THR A 29 9.77 -1.49 -3.12
CA THR A 29 9.15 -0.80 -1.98
C THR A 29 9.86 -1.13 -0.66
N ASP A 30 10.28 -0.09 0.07
CA ASP A 30 10.90 -0.25 1.40
C ASP A 30 9.89 -0.52 2.52
N LEU A 31 8.67 0.03 2.41
CA LEU A 31 7.63 -0.03 3.45
C LEU A 31 6.24 0.15 2.85
N THR A 32 5.31 -0.73 3.24
CA THR A 32 3.88 -0.58 2.91
C THR A 32 3.14 0.08 4.06
N ILE A 33 2.34 1.11 3.77
CA ILE A 33 1.54 1.82 4.79
C ILE A 33 0.05 1.55 4.55
N VAL A 34 -0.65 1.05 5.56
CA VAL A 34 -2.09 0.74 5.53
C VAL A 34 -2.80 1.54 6.63
N PRO A 35 -3.10 2.83 6.39
CA PRO A 35 -3.61 3.75 7.40
C PRO A 35 -5.15 3.69 7.50
N SER A 36 -5.73 2.49 7.56
CA SER A 36 -7.17 2.29 7.56
C SER A 36 -7.84 3.01 8.72
N LEU A 37 -8.95 3.69 8.43
CA LEU A 37 -9.75 4.44 9.42
C LEU A 37 -10.92 3.61 9.96
N VAL A 38 -11.26 2.53 9.27
CA VAL A 38 -12.34 1.61 9.61
C VAL A 38 -11.75 0.22 9.79
N TYR A 39 -12.43 -0.61 10.58
CA TYR A 39 -12.05 -2.01 10.75
C TYR A 39 -12.06 -2.74 9.41
N GLU A 40 -10.94 -3.40 9.13
CA GLU A 40 -10.85 -4.35 8.03
C GLU A 40 -10.88 -5.78 8.58
N ASN A 41 -11.05 -6.76 7.70
CA ASN A 41 -10.95 -8.17 8.05
C ASN A 41 -9.73 -8.77 7.36
N SER A 42 -8.55 -8.36 7.83
CA SER A 42 -7.26 -8.81 7.33
C SER A 42 -7.08 -8.57 5.82
N PRO A 43 -6.84 -7.31 5.41
CA PRO A 43 -6.77 -6.94 4.01
C PRO A 43 -5.64 -7.69 3.29
N ALA A 44 -5.95 -8.22 2.11
CA ALA A 44 -5.04 -9.07 1.32
C ALA A 44 -3.66 -8.41 1.09
N VAL A 45 -3.64 -7.09 0.96
CA VAL A 45 -2.41 -6.30 0.72
C VAL A 45 -1.36 -6.46 1.82
N VAL A 46 -1.78 -6.75 3.06
CA VAL A 46 -0.85 -7.00 4.17
C VAL A 46 -0.09 -8.29 3.91
N TYR A 47 -0.79 -9.34 3.47
CA TYR A 47 -0.16 -10.61 3.12
C TYR A 47 0.71 -10.50 1.85
N GLU A 48 0.27 -9.73 0.86
CA GLU A 48 1.03 -9.51 -0.37
C GLU A 48 2.36 -8.78 -0.07
N SER A 49 2.32 -7.72 0.75
CA SER A 49 3.51 -6.99 1.19
C SER A 49 4.46 -7.88 1.97
N LEU A 50 3.96 -8.56 3.01
CA LEU A 50 4.79 -9.44 3.84
C LEU A 50 5.36 -10.61 3.04
N GLY A 51 4.59 -11.17 2.10
CA GLY A 51 5.03 -12.22 1.19
C GLY A 51 6.14 -11.77 0.23
N ALA A 52 6.17 -10.49 -0.12
CA ALA A 52 7.27 -9.87 -0.87
C ALA A 52 8.48 -9.46 0.00
N GLY A 53 8.44 -9.74 1.31
CA GLY A 53 9.49 -9.33 2.23
C GLY A 53 9.46 -7.85 2.62
N VAL A 54 8.38 -7.14 2.30
CA VAL A 54 8.21 -5.71 2.58
C VAL A 54 7.46 -5.53 3.91
N PRO A 55 8.04 -4.85 4.91
CA PRO A 55 7.37 -4.61 6.18
C PRO A 55 6.12 -3.74 6.03
N VAL A 56 5.20 -3.85 6.98
CA VAL A 56 3.92 -3.13 6.97
C VAL A 56 3.79 -2.22 8.19
N LEU A 57 3.47 -0.94 7.96
CA LEU A 57 2.99 0.01 8.96
C LEU A 57 1.47 0.14 8.86
N ALA A 58 0.76 -0.49 9.79
CA ALA A 58 -0.70 -0.50 9.84
C ALA A 58 -1.27 0.44 10.91
N ALA A 59 -2.53 0.84 10.74
CA ALA A 59 -3.27 1.58 11.76
C ALA A 59 -3.48 0.74 13.04
N ARG A 60 -3.37 1.38 14.22
CA ARG A 60 -3.60 0.75 15.54
C ARG A 60 -5.10 0.64 15.85
N ILE A 61 -5.85 0.01 14.96
CA ILE A 61 -7.29 -0.21 15.13
C ILE A 61 -7.64 -1.71 15.22
N GLY A 62 -6.73 -2.61 14.85
CA GLY A 62 -7.00 -4.05 14.78
C GLY A 62 -7.81 -4.43 13.55
N GLY A 63 -7.74 -5.70 13.13
CA GLY A 63 -8.37 -6.17 11.89
C GLY A 63 -7.64 -5.75 10.60
N VAL A 64 -6.58 -4.94 10.72
CA VAL A 64 -5.61 -4.67 9.65
C VAL A 64 -4.46 -5.65 9.78
#